data_AF-A0A8X6WEQ7-F1
#
_entry.id   AF-A0A8X6WEQ7-F1
#
_cell.length_a   1.000
_cell.length_b   1.000
_cell.length_c   1.000
_cell.angle_alpha   90.00
_cell.angle_beta   90.00
_cell.angle_gamma   90.00
#
_symmetry.space_group_name_H-M   'P 1'
#
loop_
_entity.id
_entity.type
_entity.pdbx_description
1 polymer ?
#
loop_
_entity_poly.entity_id
_entity_poly.type
_entity_poly.pdbx_seq_one_letter_code
_entity_poly.pdbx_strand_id
1 'polypeptide(L)'
;MRFRQEDVLIQIYVRELLKLVLQNAEVNKVNLSSLYDKIETQLRALESLGVTKEKYGAMLFPLVESCFPAERYAWERYVGYSSDESGKKDLDSLMKFLSIEVFSEDRIKLARNSFDSEKFNCKKN
;
A
#
# COMPACT_ATOMS: atom_id res chain seq x y z
N MET A 1 -34.27 -7.98 -1.72
CA MET A 1 -33.70 -6.77 -1.07
C MET A 1 -32.17 -6.82 -0.93
N ARG A 2 -31.42 -7.53 -1.80
CA ARG A 2 -29.96 -7.71 -1.67
C ARG A 2 -29.11 -6.51 -2.14
N PHE A 3 -29.53 -5.83 -3.21
CA PHE A 3 -28.78 -4.70 -3.79
C PHE A 3 -28.51 -3.54 -2.80
N ARG A 4 -29.46 -3.25 -1.89
CA ARG A 4 -29.29 -2.18 -0.89
C ARG A 4 -28.18 -2.46 0.12
N GLN A 5 -27.75 -3.71 0.27
CA GLN A 5 -26.70 -4.11 1.21
C GLN A 5 -25.31 -3.96 0.59
N GLU A 6 -25.16 -4.26 -0.70
CA GLU A 6 -23.91 -4.09 -1.45
C GLU A 6 -23.51 -2.61 -1.51
N ASP A 7 -24.46 -1.71 -1.77
CA ASP A 7 -24.23 -0.26 -1.77
C ASP A 7 -23.68 0.25 -0.42
N VAL A 8 -24.18 -0.30 0.68
CA VAL A 8 -23.72 0.05 2.04
C VAL A 8 -22.31 -0.48 2.28
N LEU A 9 -22.01 -1.70 1.84
CA LEU A 9 -20.67 -2.28 1.97
C LEU A 9 -19.64 -1.51 1.14
N ILE A 10 -19.98 -1.12 -0.09
CA ILE A 10 -19.13 -0.27 -0.92
C ILE A 10 -18.81 1.04 -0.18
N GLN A 11 -19.83 1.69 0.40
CA GLN A 11 -19.63 2.92 1.18
C GLN A 11 -18.71 2.72 2.38
N ILE A 12 -18.82 1.59 3.08
CA ILE A 12 -17.95 1.27 4.22
C ILE A 12 -16.51 1.12 3.76
N TYR A 13 -16.25 0.32 2.72
CA TYR A 13 -14.90 0.06 2.23
C TYR A 13 -14.24 1.32 1.64
N VAL A 14 -14.99 2.15 0.91
CA VAL A 14 -14.49 3.46 0.43
C VAL A 14 -14.18 4.38 1.61
N ARG A 15 -15.01 4.39 2.66
CA ARG A 15 -14.77 5.20 3.85
C ARG A 15 -13.55 4.74 4.64
N GLU A 16 -13.29 3.44 4.71
CA GLU A 16 -12.05 2.91 5.31
C GLU A 16 -10.82 3.32 4.48
N LEU A 17 -10.87 3.28 3.14
CA LEU A 17 -9.79 3.83 2.32
C LEU A 17 -9.56 5.33 2.59
N LEU A 18 -10.63 6.14 2.65
CA LEU A 18 -10.53 7.56 2.98
C LEU A 18 -9.93 7.81 4.37
N LYS A 19 -10.27 6.97 5.34
CA LYS A 19 -9.69 7.03 6.68
C LYS A 19 -8.20 6.75 6.66
N LEU A 20 -7.73 5.79 5.85
CA LEU A 20 -6.29 5.55 5.67
C LEU A 20 -5.59 6.79 5.07
N VAL A 21 -6.20 7.45 4.09
CA VAL A 21 -5.65 8.70 3.52
C VAL A 21 -5.46 9.76 4.61
N LEU A 22 -6.49 9.98 5.44
CA LEU A 22 -6.44 10.99 6.52
C LEU A 22 -5.40 10.63 7.59
N GLN A 23 -5.35 9.35 8.00
CA GLN A 23 -4.41 8.88 9.02
C GLN A 23 -2.94 9.05 8.58
N ASN A 24 -2.67 8.85 7.30
CA ASN A 24 -1.32 9.00 6.76
C ASN A 24 -0.96 10.48 6.51
N ALA A 25 -1.94 11.35 6.23
CA ALA A 25 -1.69 12.78 6.05
C ALA A 25 -1.16 13.48 7.32
N GLU A 26 -1.51 12.99 8.50
CA GLU A 26 -1.16 13.59 9.81
C GLU A 26 0.23 13.19 10.35
N VAL A 27 1.18 12.82 9.49
CA VAL A 27 2.61 12.61 9.83
C VAL A 27 2.90 11.36 10.67
N ASN A 28 1.87 10.60 11.07
CA ASN A 28 2.09 9.29 11.67
C ASN A 28 2.69 8.35 10.62
N LYS A 29 3.97 7.97 10.78
CA LYS A 29 4.59 6.88 10.01
C LYS A 29 3.86 5.58 10.32
N VAL A 30 2.79 5.30 9.59
CA VAL A 30 2.17 3.98 9.58
C VAL A 30 3.15 3.03 8.93
N ASN A 31 3.31 1.83 9.50
CA ASN A 31 4.12 0.79 8.91
C ASN A 31 3.60 0.48 7.49
N LEU A 32 4.49 0.59 6.50
CA LEU A 32 4.14 0.45 5.08
C LEU A 32 3.52 -0.93 4.77
N SER A 33 4.01 -1.99 5.41
CA SER A 33 3.44 -3.34 5.29
C SER A 33 1.98 -3.37 5.75
N SER A 34 1.70 -2.83 6.94
CA SER A 34 0.32 -2.81 7.46
C SER A 34 -0.60 -1.93 6.62
N LEU A 35 -0.08 -0.85 6.05
CA LEU A 35 -0.84 0.03 5.16
C LEU A 35 -1.17 -0.68 3.85
N TYR A 36 -0.19 -1.34 3.24
CA TYR A 36 -0.36 -2.14 2.03
C TYR A 36 -1.42 -3.23 2.23
N ASP A 37 -1.33 -4.02 3.30
CA ASP A 37 -2.29 -5.10 3.59
C ASP A 37 -3.72 -4.57 3.72
N LYS A 38 -3.89 -3.43 4.39
CA LYS A 38 -5.20 -2.80 4.54
C LYS A 38 -5.75 -2.33 3.21
N ILE A 39 -4.95 -1.65 2.38
CA ILE A 39 -5.37 -1.17 1.06
C ILE A 39 -5.72 -2.36 0.16
N GLU A 40 -4.88 -3.39 0.11
CA GLU A 40 -5.13 -4.60 -0.68
C GLU A 40 -6.45 -5.27 -0.24
N THR A 41 -6.69 -5.37 1.06
CA THR A 41 -7.94 -5.93 1.61
C THR A 41 -9.16 -5.13 1.15
N GLN A 42 -9.11 -3.79 1.23
CA GLN A 42 -10.22 -2.94 0.79
C GLN A 42 -10.46 -3.06 -0.72
N LEU A 43 -9.40 -3.05 -1.53
CA LEU A 43 -9.51 -3.18 -2.99
C LEU A 43 -10.11 -4.53 -3.41
N ARG A 44 -9.67 -5.63 -2.79
CA ARG A 44 -10.24 -6.98 -3.04
C ARG A 44 -11.72 -7.05 -2.65
N ALA A 45 -12.09 -6.45 -1.51
CA ALA A 45 -13.48 -6.41 -1.08
C ALA A 45 -14.36 -5.60 -2.04
N LEU A 46 -13.87 -4.44 -2.50
CA LEU A 46 -14.53 -3.61 -3.49
C LEU A 46 -14.68 -4.33 -4.84
N GLU A 47 -13.65 -5.03 -5.30
CA GLU A 47 -13.70 -5.83 -6.53
C GLU A 47 -14.76 -6.93 -6.45
N SER A 48 -14.88 -7.61 -5.30
CA SER A 48 -15.91 -8.64 -5.07
C SER A 48 -17.35 -8.09 -5.14
N LEU A 49 -17.51 -6.78 -4.95
CA LEU A 49 -18.79 -6.05 -5.04
C LEU A 49 -18.99 -5.38 -6.41
N GLY A 50 -18.16 -5.70 -7.41
CA GLY A 50 -18.26 -5.16 -8.76
C GLY A 50 -17.62 -3.78 -8.94
N VAL A 51 -16.87 -3.29 -7.96
CA VAL A 51 -16.05 -2.08 -8.08
C VAL A 51 -14.69 -2.46 -8.66
N THR A 52 -14.68 -2.81 -9.95
CA THR A 52 -13.46 -3.26 -10.65
C THR A 52 -12.57 -2.09 -11.06
N LYS A 53 -11.28 -2.38 -11.20
CA LYS A 53 -10.28 -1.41 -11.68
C LYS A 53 -10.55 -0.89 -13.09
N GLU A 54 -11.17 -1.65 -13.99
CA GLU A 54 -11.49 -1.14 -15.33
C GLU A 54 -12.55 -0.03 -15.28
N LYS A 55 -13.51 -0.14 -14.36
CA LYS A 55 -14.61 0.82 -14.24
C LYS A 55 -14.31 1.97 -13.30
N TYR A 56 -13.56 1.72 -12.23
CA TYR A 56 -13.32 2.68 -11.15
C TYR A 56 -11.85 3.04 -10.93
N GLY A 57 -10.93 2.53 -11.76
CA GLY A 57 -9.49 2.78 -11.62
C GLY A 57 -9.14 4.26 -11.58
N ALA A 58 -9.81 5.10 -12.37
CA ALA A 58 -9.61 6.56 -12.38
C ALA A 58 -9.93 7.24 -11.03
N MET A 59 -10.78 6.64 -10.20
CA MET A 59 -11.10 7.11 -8.85
C MET A 59 -10.26 6.40 -7.77
N LEU A 60 -10.07 5.09 -7.91
CA LEU A 60 -9.32 4.29 -6.94
C LEU A 60 -7.84 4.64 -6.95
N PHE A 61 -7.25 4.90 -8.11
CA PHE A 61 -5.85 5.29 -8.24
C PHE A 61 -5.49 6.51 -7.38
N PRO A 62 -6.11 7.70 -7.54
CA PRO A 62 -5.74 8.86 -6.73
C PRO A 62 -6.01 8.65 -5.23
N LEU A 63 -6.99 7.82 -4.88
CA LEU A 63 -7.28 7.49 -3.49
C LEU A 63 -6.16 6.66 -2.86
N VAL A 64 -5.70 5.62 -3.56
CA VAL A 64 -4.56 4.81 -3.12
C VAL A 64 -3.27 5.63 -3.14
N GLU A 65 -3.01 6.42 -4.18
CA GLU A 65 -1.83 7.30 -4.24
C GLU A 65 -1.78 8.26 -3.03
N SER A 66 -2.93 8.79 -2.61
CA SER A 66 -3.02 9.73 -1.48
C SER A 66 -2.78 9.08 -0.11
N CYS A 67 -2.80 7.76 0.00
CA CYS A 67 -2.48 7.07 1.26
C CYS A 67 -0.99 7.20 1.65
N PHE A 68 -0.12 7.67 0.75
CA PHE A 68 1.33 7.61 0.95
C PHE A 68 1.98 9.00 0.85
N PRO A 69 2.24 9.69 1.96
CA PRO A 69 2.87 11.02 1.91
C PRO A 69 4.36 10.94 1.58
N ALA A 70 5.09 9.97 2.13
CA ALA A 70 6.54 9.87 2.00
C ALA A 70 6.95 9.02 0.77
N GLU A 71 6.24 7.92 0.53
CA GLU A 71 6.52 6.96 -0.54
C GLU A 71 6.04 7.49 -1.90
N ARG A 72 5.21 8.54 -1.94
CA ARG A 72 4.81 9.22 -3.19
C ARG A 72 6.01 9.73 -3.99
N TYR A 73 7.04 10.26 -3.33
CA TYR A 73 8.26 10.70 -4.02
C TYR A 73 9.08 9.51 -4.56
N ALA A 74 9.03 8.36 -3.88
CA ALA A 74 9.64 7.14 -4.39
C ALA A 74 8.85 6.57 -5.58
N TRP A 75 7.52 6.64 -5.54
CA TRP A 75 6.64 6.29 -6.65
C TRP A 75 6.88 7.15 -7.89
N GLU A 76 6.94 8.49 -7.75
CA GLU A 76 7.23 9.38 -8.89
C GLU A 76 8.59 9.06 -9.53
N ARG A 77 9.59 8.71 -8.72
CA ARG A 77 10.91 8.26 -9.23
C ARG A 77 10.84 6.90 -9.91
N TYR A 78 10.06 5.96 -9.38
CA TYR A 78 9.86 4.64 -9.97
C TYR A 78 9.24 4.76 -11.38
N VAL A 79 8.19 5.58 -11.51
CA VAL A 79 7.54 5.85 -12.79
C VAL A 79 8.49 6.54 -13.78
N GLY A 80 9.33 7.47 -13.31
CA GLY A 80 10.32 8.15 -14.15
C GLY A 80 11.44 7.23 -14.66
N TYR A 81 11.68 6.09 -14.01
CA TYR A 81 12.74 5.14 -14.36
C TYR A 81 12.24 3.91 -15.13
N SER A 82 10.95 3.60 -15.06
CA SER A 82 10.36 2.48 -15.80
C SER A 82 10.32 2.79 -17.30
N SER A 83 11.28 2.27 -18.07
CA SER A 83 11.34 2.37 -19.53
C SER A 83 10.26 1.58 -20.28
N ASP A 84 9.31 0.95 -19.59
CA ASP A 84 8.21 0.23 -20.26
C ASP A 84 7.31 1.24 -20.98
N GLU A 85 7.11 1.00 -22.28
CA GLU A 85 6.42 1.85 -23.27
C GLU A 85 4.96 2.21 -22.92
N SER A 86 4.46 1.79 -21.76
CA SER A 86 3.16 2.18 -21.26
C SER A 86 3.21 3.52 -20.51
N GLY A 87 4.20 3.79 -19.65
CA GLY A 87 4.22 5.00 -18.81
C GLY A 87 2.92 5.28 -18.03
N LYS A 88 1.99 4.32 -17.98
CA LYS A 88 0.64 4.49 -17.45
C LYS A 88 0.73 4.38 -15.94
N LYS A 89 0.42 5.50 -15.28
CA LYS A 89 0.13 5.53 -13.85
C LYS A 89 -1.22 4.84 -13.63
N ASP A 90 -1.19 3.51 -13.54
CA ASP A 90 -2.36 2.69 -13.22
C ASP A 90 -2.27 2.09 -11.82
N LEU A 91 -3.41 1.60 -11.32
CA LEU A 91 -3.53 1.07 -9.96
C LEU A 91 -2.70 -0.20 -9.76
N ASP A 92 -2.55 -1.02 -10.81
CA ASP A 92 -1.78 -2.26 -10.74
C ASP A 92 -0.28 -1.98 -10.58
N SER A 93 0.24 -1.02 -11.34
CA SER A 93 1.64 -0.60 -11.26
C SER A 93 1.96 0.00 -9.90
N LEU A 94 1.03 0.79 -9.33
CA LEU A 94 1.16 1.33 -7.97
C LEU A 94 1.18 0.21 -6.92
N MET A 95 0.25 -0.74 -6.98
CA MET A 95 0.22 -1.87 -6.04
C MET A 95 1.48 -2.75 -6.15
N LYS A 96 1.98 -2.97 -7.37
CA LYS A 96 3.23 -3.71 -7.60
C LYS A 96 4.44 -2.98 -7.00
N PHE A 97 4.53 -1.67 -7.20
CA PHE A 97 5.58 -0.85 -6.58
C PHE A 97 5.56 -0.97 -5.05
N LEU A 98 4.38 -0.85 -4.44
CA LEU A 98 4.23 -0.95 -2.99
C LEU A 98 4.66 -2.31 -2.45
N SER A 99 4.30 -3.40 -3.14
CA SER A 99 4.73 -4.75 -2.78
C SER A 99 6.27 -4.87 -2.77
N ILE A 100 6.94 -4.27 -3.76
CA ILE A 100 8.41 -4.23 -3.82
C ILE A 100 8.99 -3.43 -2.65
N GLU A 101 8.40 -2.28 -2.32
CA GLU A 101 8.88 -1.42 -1.25
C GLU A 101 8.69 -2.06 0.14
N VAL A 102 7.56 -2.73 0.37
CA VAL A 102 7.33 -3.52 1.59
C VAL A 102 8.39 -4.62 1.72
N PHE A 103 8.63 -5.37 0.64
CA PHE A 103 9.64 -6.43 0.64
C PHE A 103 11.06 -5.89 0.85
N SER A 104 11.37 -4.71 0.31
CA SER A 104 12.67 -4.06 0.49
C SER A 104 12.87 -3.64 1.95
N GLU A 105 11.83 -3.07 2.58
CA GLU A 105 11.84 -2.69 3.99
C GLU A 105 12.07 -3.91 4.90
N ASP A 106 11.39 -5.02 4.65
CA ASP A 106 11.54 -6.26 5.41
C ASP A 106 12.94 -6.87 5.27
N ARG A 107 13.51 -6.84 4.06
CA ARG A 107 14.89 -7.27 3.83
C ARG A 107 15.90 -6.41 4.58
N ILE A 108 15.70 -5.08 4.60
CA ILE A 108 16.56 -4.16 5.34
C ILE A 108 16.44 -4.41 6.84
N LYS A 109 15.22 -4.60 7.36
CA LYS A 109 14.99 -4.97 8.77
C LYS A 109 15.71 -6.27 9.14
N LEU A 110 15.58 -7.30 8.30
CA LEU A 110 16.25 -8.59 8.50
C LEU A 110 17.78 -8.42 8.54
N ALA A 111 18.35 -7.70 7.56
CA ALA A 111 19.78 -7.45 7.51
C ALA A 111 20.29 -6.73 8.77
N ARG A 112 19.58 -5.70 9.23
CA ARG A 112 19.94 -4.95 10.47
C ARG A 112 19.91 -5.86 11.69
N ASN A 113 18.85 -6.66 11.84
CA ASN A 113 18.69 -7.57 12.97
C ASN A 113 19.77 -8.67 13.00
N SER A 114 20.23 -9.14 11.83
CA SER A 114 21.29 -10.15 11.74
C SER A 114 22.65 -9.67 12.25
N PHE A 115 22.93 -8.36 12.17
CA PHE A 115 24.18 -7.78 12.70
C PHE A 115 24.07 -7.36 14.18
N ASP A 116 22.86 -7.15 14.70
CA ASP A 116 22.64 -6.80 16.11
C ASP A 116 22.68 -8.02 17.05
N SER A 117 22.65 -9.25 16.53
CA SER A 117 22.74 -10.49 17.32
C SER A 117 24.16 -10.87 17.81
N GLU A 118 25.19 -10.05 17.60
CA GLU A 118 26.57 -10.29 18.07
C GLU A 118 26.96 -9.52 19.35
N LYS A 119 26.02 -9.33 20.28
CA LYS A 119 26.35 -8.95 21.66
C LYS A 119 25.77 -9.98 22.63
N PHE A 120 26.63 -10.49 23.51
CA PHE A 120 26.43 -11.53 24.55
C PHE A 120 26.56 -12.98 24.03
N ASN A 121 27.58 -13.78 24.38
CA ASN A 121 28.23 -13.92 25.69
C ASN A 121 29.59 -14.65 25.55
N CYS A 122 30.72 -13.92 25.61
CA CYS A 122 32.01 -14.53 25.90
C CYS A 122 32.17 -14.62 27.42
N LYS A 123 31.61 -15.67 28.02
CA LYS A 123 32.00 -16.09 29.37
C LYS A 123 33.40 -16.68 29.26
N LYS A 124 34.39 -15.88 29.67
CA LYS A 124 35.72 -16.37 30.04
C LYS A 124 35.51 -17.38 31.18
N ASN A 125 35.81 -18.65 30.90
CA ASN A 125 36.22 -19.63 31.89
C ASN A 125 37.71 -19.87 31.70
#